data_AF-A0AA36H621-F1
#
_entry.id   AF-A0AA36H621-F1
#
_cell.length_a   1.000
_cell.length_b   1.000
_cell.length_c   1.000
_cell.angle_alpha   90.00
_cell.angle_beta   90.00
_cell.angle_gamma   90.00
#
_symmetry.space_group_name_H-M   'P 1'
#
loop_
_entity.id
_entity.type
_entity.pdbx_description
1 polymer ?
#
loop_
_entity_poly.entity_id
_entity_poly.type
_entity_poly.pdbx_seq_one_letter_code
_entity_poly.pdbx_strand_id
1 'polypeptide(L)'
;MSANEPSLTMKLTRDQIMNTFFAPLEELKREENERQWCELSEMRLFQLIIRYKPVGVNKHFMLSCIAKHMCKLYENEEAFEYYLSDADFELVRSRKDLPATAKTLSFEPRYNTRPTTKQVEDRLRKYWDMTVIEYNEGVPDGFEVHSEFFLPDGQFSELLKEKEEANAAAMSTSSSKRRSRRGGGSPDSADR
;
A
#
# COMPACT_ATOMS: atom_id res chain seq x y z
N MET A 1 -65.56 -3.67 -10.95
CA MET A 1 -65.11 -2.53 -11.78
C MET A 1 -63.62 -2.38 -11.54
N SER A 2 -62.77 -2.95 -12.39
CA SER A 2 -61.31 -2.78 -12.29
C SER A 2 -60.90 -1.49 -12.98
N ALA A 3 -60.33 -0.57 -12.21
CA ALA A 3 -59.68 0.62 -12.74
C ALA A 3 -58.38 0.21 -13.45
N ASN A 4 -58.22 0.67 -14.68
CA ASN A 4 -57.06 0.46 -15.52
C ASN A 4 -56.02 1.52 -15.16
N GLU A 5 -54.88 1.13 -14.57
CA GLU A 5 -53.81 2.09 -14.29
C GLU A 5 -53.09 2.51 -15.59
N PRO A 6 -52.87 3.81 -15.82
CA PRO A 6 -52.16 4.27 -17.00
C PRO A 6 -50.66 3.97 -16.85
N SER A 7 -50.19 2.99 -17.62
CA SER A 7 -48.76 2.72 -17.84
C SER A 7 -48.06 3.96 -18.39
N LEU A 8 -47.36 4.70 -17.54
CA LEU A 8 -46.46 5.79 -17.91
C LEU A 8 -45.29 5.24 -18.73
N THR A 9 -45.38 5.34 -20.05
CA THR A 9 -44.24 5.09 -20.94
C THR A 9 -43.33 6.32 -20.92
N MET A 10 -42.27 6.28 -20.09
CA MET A 10 -41.22 7.30 -20.12
C MET A 10 -40.48 7.22 -21.45
N LYS A 11 -40.70 8.22 -22.32
CA LYS A 11 -39.94 8.37 -23.57
C LYS A 11 -38.57 8.96 -23.24
N LEU A 12 -37.58 8.09 -23.07
CA LEU A 12 -36.18 8.52 -22.97
C LEU A 12 -35.71 9.01 -24.35
N THR A 13 -34.96 10.10 -24.36
CA THR A 13 -34.28 10.59 -25.56
C THR A 13 -33.17 9.61 -25.97
N ARG A 14 -32.76 9.63 -27.25
CA ARG A 14 -31.69 8.76 -27.75
C ARG A 14 -30.42 8.86 -26.90
N ASP A 15 -30.02 10.08 -26.50
CA ASP A 15 -28.81 10.29 -25.70
C ASP A 15 -28.97 9.74 -24.28
N GLN A 16 -30.16 9.86 -23.69
CA GLN A 16 -30.47 9.22 -22.41
C GLN A 16 -30.44 7.69 -22.52
N ILE A 17 -30.93 7.11 -23.61
CA ILE A 17 -30.85 5.66 -23.85
C ILE A 17 -29.38 5.23 -23.98
N MET A 18 -28.58 5.93 -24.78
CA MET A 18 -27.16 5.62 -24.97
C MET A 18 -26.39 5.68 -23.64
N ASN A 19 -26.57 6.74 -22.86
CA ASN A 19 -25.86 6.90 -21.59
C ASN A 19 -26.34 5.92 -20.50
N THR A 20 -27.62 5.58 -20.46
CA THR A 20 -28.15 4.72 -19.38
C THR A 20 -27.87 3.25 -19.63
N PHE A 21 -27.95 2.80 -20.89
CA PHE A 21 -27.86 1.37 -21.22
C PHE A 21 -26.52 0.96 -21.83
N PHE A 22 -25.85 1.84 -22.58
CA PHE A 22 -24.65 1.47 -23.34
C PHE A 22 -23.35 2.01 -22.74
N ALA A 23 -23.35 3.18 -22.10
CA ALA A 23 -22.15 3.69 -21.42
C ALA A 23 -21.61 2.73 -20.34
N PRO A 24 -22.43 2.05 -19.52
CA PRO A 24 -21.93 1.03 -18.59
C PRO A 24 -21.27 -0.17 -19.30
N LEU A 25 -21.76 -0.56 -20.48
CA LEU A 25 -21.18 -1.66 -21.26
C LEU A 25 -19.85 -1.25 -21.93
N GLU A 26 -19.76 -0.01 -22.39
CA GLU A 26 -18.52 0.56 -22.91
C GLU A 26 -17.47 0.74 -21.81
N GLU A 27 -17.90 1.14 -20.62
CA GLU A 27 -17.06 1.25 -19.43
C GLU A 27 -16.54 -0.13 -18.97
N LEU A 28 -17.41 -1.15 -18.93
CA LEU A 28 -17.01 -2.53 -18.66
C LEU A 28 -16.03 -3.07 -19.70
N LYS A 29 -16.29 -2.83 -21.00
CA LYS A 29 -15.35 -3.22 -22.07
C LYS A 29 -14.02 -2.48 -21.99
N ARG A 30 -14.03 -1.22 -21.54
CA ARG A 30 -12.82 -0.44 -21.32
C ARG A 30 -12.04 -0.99 -20.12
N GLU A 31 -12.71 -1.31 -19.02
CA GLU A 31 -12.11 -1.95 -17.84
C GLU A 31 -11.52 -3.34 -18.16
N GLU A 32 -12.21 -4.13 -18.99
CA GLU A 32 -11.72 -5.42 -19.48
C GLU A 32 -10.45 -5.27 -20.32
N ASN A 33 -10.39 -4.24 -21.19
CA ASN A 33 -9.24 -3.97 -22.06
C ASN A 33 -8.06 -3.29 -21.35
N GLU A 34 -8.29 -2.47 -20.33
CA GLU A 34 -7.24 -1.62 -19.75
C GLU A 34 -6.25 -2.37 -18.84
N ARG A 35 -6.51 -3.64 -18.49
CA ARG A 35 -5.72 -4.33 -17.44
C ARG A 35 -5.49 -5.81 -17.69
N GLN A 36 -5.68 -6.25 -18.93
CA GLN A 36 -5.52 -7.66 -19.24
C GLN A 36 -4.02 -8.02 -19.28
N TRP A 37 -3.66 -9.02 -18.49
CA TRP A 37 -2.34 -9.65 -18.57
C TRP A 37 -2.20 -10.30 -19.95
N CYS A 38 -1.16 -9.91 -20.69
CA CYS A 38 -0.77 -10.55 -21.94
C CYS A 38 0.48 -11.40 -21.73
N GLU A 39 0.78 -12.27 -22.68
CA GLU A 39 1.96 -13.16 -22.64
C GLU A 39 3.25 -12.37 -22.37
N LEU A 40 3.38 -11.20 -22.99
CA LEU A 40 4.56 -10.35 -22.81
C LEU A 40 4.68 -9.83 -21.36
N SER A 41 3.58 -9.37 -20.78
CA SER A 41 3.57 -8.92 -19.38
C SER A 41 3.79 -10.08 -18.39
N GLU A 42 3.34 -11.28 -18.74
CA GLU A 42 3.56 -12.48 -17.92
C GLU A 42 5.04 -12.90 -17.96
N MET A 43 5.64 -12.90 -19.15
CA MET A 43 7.07 -13.14 -19.33
C MET A 43 7.90 -12.14 -18.51
N ARG A 44 7.51 -10.86 -18.54
CA ARG A 44 8.15 -9.82 -17.72
C ARG A 44 8.02 -10.12 -16.23
N LEU A 45 6.81 -10.47 -15.77
CA LEU A 45 6.58 -10.82 -14.38
C LEU A 45 7.47 -11.99 -13.95
N PHE A 46 7.58 -13.04 -14.76
CA PHE A 46 8.44 -14.20 -14.46
C PHE A 46 9.91 -13.83 -14.36
N GLN A 47 10.41 -12.97 -15.25
CA GLN A 47 11.77 -12.44 -15.16
C GLN A 47 11.98 -11.69 -13.82
N LEU A 48 11.03 -10.85 -13.43
CA LEU A 48 11.13 -10.05 -12.21
C LEU A 48 11.01 -10.90 -10.93
N ILE A 49 10.20 -11.95 -10.93
CA ILE A 49 10.07 -12.87 -9.78
C ILE A 49 11.40 -13.56 -9.48
N ILE A 50 12.14 -13.99 -10.52
CA ILE A 50 13.46 -14.59 -10.36
C ILE A 50 14.43 -13.60 -9.71
N ARG A 51 14.36 -12.32 -10.10
CA ARG A 51 15.25 -11.27 -9.59
C ARG A 51 14.93 -10.84 -8.16
N TYR A 52 13.65 -10.67 -7.83
CA TYR A 52 13.23 -10.04 -6.58
C TYR A 52 12.73 -11.01 -5.51
N LYS A 53 12.39 -12.26 -5.86
CA LYS A 53 11.88 -13.30 -4.94
C LYS A 53 10.83 -12.76 -3.93
N PRO A 54 9.55 -12.65 -4.33
CA PRO A 54 8.49 -11.97 -3.56
C PRO A 54 7.89 -12.83 -2.43
N VAL A 55 8.73 -13.43 -1.58
CA VAL A 55 8.31 -14.31 -0.46
C VAL A 55 9.21 -14.10 0.77
N GLY A 56 8.78 -14.61 1.92
CA GLY A 56 9.49 -14.48 3.19
C GLY A 56 9.43 -13.08 3.80
N VAL A 57 10.40 -12.75 4.66
CA VAL A 57 10.43 -11.49 5.45
C VAL A 57 10.33 -10.23 4.58
N ASN A 58 10.97 -10.24 3.40
CA ASN A 58 10.99 -9.09 2.50
C ASN A 58 9.86 -9.10 1.46
N LYS A 59 8.87 -9.99 1.57
CA LYS A 59 7.79 -10.18 0.59
C LYS A 59 7.18 -8.86 0.10
N HIS A 60 6.75 -8.00 1.01
CA HIS A 60 6.05 -6.76 0.64
C HIS A 60 6.96 -5.74 -0.06
N PHE A 61 8.22 -5.64 0.38
CA PHE A 61 9.21 -4.79 -0.27
C PHE A 61 9.49 -5.30 -1.69
N MET A 62 9.73 -6.60 -1.85
CA MET A 62 10.02 -7.21 -3.14
C MET A 62 8.83 -7.14 -4.10
N LEU A 63 7.60 -7.34 -3.62
CA LEU A 63 6.39 -7.13 -4.42
C LEU A 63 6.27 -5.67 -4.90
N SER A 64 6.64 -4.69 -4.06
CA SER A 64 6.67 -3.27 -4.46
C SER A 64 7.71 -3.01 -5.56
N CYS A 65 8.90 -3.60 -5.44
CA CYS A 65 9.91 -3.56 -6.50
C CYS A 65 9.36 -4.15 -7.81
N ILE A 66 8.74 -5.33 -7.77
CA ILE A 66 8.16 -5.94 -8.97
C ILE A 66 7.11 -5.02 -9.59
N ALA A 67 6.16 -4.49 -8.81
CA ALA A 67 5.14 -3.59 -9.33
C ALA A 67 5.75 -2.34 -10.00
N LYS A 68 6.78 -1.74 -9.39
CA LYS A 68 7.53 -0.62 -9.97
C LYS A 68 8.16 -0.99 -11.32
N HIS A 69 8.86 -2.13 -11.39
CA HIS A 69 9.57 -2.59 -12.60
C HIS A 69 8.67 -3.23 -13.67
N MET A 70 7.43 -3.57 -13.30
CA MET A 70 6.36 -3.90 -14.25
C MET A 70 5.83 -2.63 -14.92
N CYS A 71 5.84 -1.48 -14.23
CA CYS A 71 5.33 -0.22 -14.77
C CYS A 71 6.38 0.58 -15.56
N LYS A 72 7.66 0.41 -15.24
CA LYS A 72 8.77 1.11 -15.89
C LYS A 72 9.92 0.16 -16.17
N LEU A 73 10.56 0.35 -17.32
CA LEU A 73 11.81 -0.33 -17.68
C LEU A 73 12.96 0.64 -17.45
N TYR A 74 14.08 0.18 -16.89
CA TYR A 74 15.28 1.00 -16.73
C TYR A 74 16.42 0.49 -17.62
N GLU A 75 17.19 1.40 -18.21
CA GLU A 75 18.26 1.11 -19.19
C GLU A 75 19.40 0.24 -18.62
N ASN A 76 19.51 0.18 -17.29
CA ASN A 76 20.50 -0.61 -16.57
C ASN A 76 19.98 -1.99 -16.16
N GLU A 77 18.75 -2.36 -16.51
CA GLU A 77 18.22 -3.69 -16.27
C GLU A 77 18.72 -4.71 -17.29
N GLU A 78 18.68 -5.98 -16.90
CA GLU A 78 18.96 -7.07 -17.83
C GLU A 78 17.74 -7.35 -18.71
N ALA A 79 17.97 -7.60 -20.00
CA ALA A 79 16.96 -8.08 -20.94
C ALA A 79 15.66 -7.24 -20.99
N PHE A 80 15.73 -5.93 -20.74
CA PHE A 80 14.58 -5.04 -20.78
C PHE A 80 14.15 -4.70 -22.22
N GLU A 81 15.04 -4.92 -23.19
CA GLU A 81 14.87 -4.58 -24.60
C GLU A 81 13.71 -5.33 -25.26
N TYR A 82 13.37 -6.54 -24.78
CA TYR A 82 12.22 -7.32 -25.26
C TYR A 82 10.87 -6.62 -25.05
N TYR A 83 10.83 -5.64 -24.16
CA TYR A 83 9.62 -4.95 -23.73
C TYR A 83 9.53 -3.51 -24.25
N LEU A 84 10.52 -3.04 -25.01
CA LEU A 84 10.55 -1.70 -25.58
C LEU A 84 9.66 -1.57 -26.81
N SER A 85 9.23 -0.33 -27.09
CA SER A 85 8.74 0.03 -28.42
C SER A 85 9.89 0.01 -29.44
N ASP A 86 9.58 -0.08 -30.73
CA ASP A 86 10.61 -0.10 -31.78
C ASP A 86 11.46 1.19 -31.76
N ALA A 87 10.83 2.34 -31.48
CA ALA A 87 11.52 3.63 -31.37
C ALA A 87 12.46 3.70 -30.16
N ASP A 88 12.00 3.22 -28.99
CA ASP A 88 12.84 3.19 -27.78
C ASP A 88 13.99 2.19 -27.92
N PHE A 89 13.75 1.07 -28.61
CA PHE A 89 14.78 0.08 -28.91
C PHE A 89 15.90 0.66 -29.78
N GLU A 90 15.56 1.44 -30.81
CA GLU A 90 16.56 2.15 -31.63
C GLU A 90 17.36 3.16 -30.81
N LEU A 91 16.71 3.89 -29.91
CA LEU A 91 17.39 4.81 -28.99
C LEU A 91 18.39 4.07 -28.09
N VAL A 92 17.99 2.98 -27.45
CA VAL A 92 18.88 2.15 -26.61
C VAL A 92 20.03 1.59 -27.44
N ARG A 93 19.76 1.14 -28.67
CA ARG A 93 20.79 0.60 -29.58
C ARG A 93 21.85 1.65 -29.94
N SER A 94 21.45 2.90 -30.15
CA SER A 94 22.38 4.02 -30.43
C SER A 94 23.28 4.35 -29.23
N ARG A 95 22.86 3.96 -28.03
CA ARG A 95 23.50 4.25 -26.74
C ARG A 95 24.26 3.06 -26.14
N LYS A 96 24.38 1.95 -26.88
CA LYS A 96 24.93 0.68 -26.37
C LYS A 96 26.33 0.82 -25.73
N ASP A 97 27.16 1.67 -26.32
CA ASP A 97 28.59 1.85 -25.99
C ASP A 97 28.81 2.87 -24.85
N LEU A 98 27.73 3.47 -24.33
CA LEU A 98 27.82 4.35 -23.16
C LEU A 98 28.20 3.57 -21.90
N PRO A 99 28.96 4.18 -20.97
CA PRO A 99 29.27 3.55 -19.69
C PRO A 99 27.99 3.35 -18.87
N ALA A 100 27.97 2.34 -17.99
CA ALA A 100 26.81 2.01 -17.16
C ALA A 100 26.31 3.20 -16.32
N THR A 101 27.20 4.08 -15.88
CA THR A 101 26.86 5.30 -15.13
C THR A 101 26.07 6.32 -15.95
N ALA A 102 26.14 6.28 -17.28
CA ALA A 102 25.39 7.13 -18.19
C ALA A 102 24.07 6.48 -18.68
N LYS A 103 23.82 5.22 -18.31
CA LYS A 103 22.60 4.47 -18.66
C LYS A 103 21.49 4.72 -17.64
N THR A 104 20.92 5.92 -17.68
CA THR A 104 19.94 6.41 -16.69
C THR A 104 18.53 6.55 -17.25
N LEU A 105 18.28 6.14 -18.50
CA LEU A 105 16.97 6.29 -19.10
C LEU A 105 15.96 5.29 -18.52
N SER A 106 14.69 5.68 -18.57
CA SER A 106 13.56 4.82 -18.22
C SER A 106 12.50 4.88 -19.31
N PHE A 107 11.86 3.75 -19.58
CA PHE A 107 10.92 3.58 -20.68
C PHE A 107 9.59 3.03 -20.18
N GLU A 108 8.53 3.29 -20.94
CA GLU A 108 7.25 2.61 -20.76
C GLU A 108 7.31 1.25 -21.48
N PRO A 109 6.95 0.14 -20.81
CA PRO A 109 6.82 -1.13 -21.49
C PRO A 109 5.71 -1.10 -22.54
N ARG A 110 5.92 -1.82 -23.65
CA ARG A 110 4.97 -1.94 -24.77
C ARG A 110 3.70 -2.73 -24.45
N TYR A 111 3.69 -3.52 -23.38
CA TYR A 111 2.46 -4.12 -22.88
C TYR A 111 1.63 -3.10 -22.10
N ASN A 112 0.31 -3.27 -22.05
CA ASN A 112 -0.58 -2.25 -21.48
C ASN A 112 -0.71 -2.32 -19.95
N THR A 113 -0.56 -3.50 -19.34
CA THR A 113 -0.81 -3.66 -17.90
C THR A 113 0.15 -2.85 -17.04
N ARG A 114 -0.38 -2.19 -16.02
CA ARG A 114 0.36 -1.45 -14.98
C ARG A 114 -0.13 -1.91 -13.61
N PRO A 115 0.33 -3.09 -13.16
CA PRO A 115 -0.28 -3.76 -12.02
C PRO A 115 0.11 -3.13 -10.69
N THR A 116 -0.83 -3.11 -9.76
CA THR A 116 -0.58 -2.84 -8.34
C THR A 116 0.11 -4.04 -7.67
N THR A 117 0.73 -3.82 -6.51
CA THR A 117 1.31 -4.88 -5.66
C THR A 117 0.31 -6.02 -5.40
N LYS A 118 -0.96 -5.68 -5.16
CA LYS A 118 -2.03 -6.67 -4.94
C LYS A 118 -2.31 -7.50 -6.20
N GLN A 119 -2.37 -6.87 -7.37
CA GLN A 119 -2.58 -7.59 -8.63
C GLN A 119 -1.41 -8.51 -8.98
N VAL A 120 -0.17 -8.10 -8.67
CA VAL A 120 0.99 -8.98 -8.78
C VAL A 120 0.83 -10.19 -7.86
N GLU A 121 0.50 -9.97 -6.59
CA GLU A 121 0.30 -11.05 -5.62
C GLU A 121 -0.85 -12.01 -6.01
N ASP A 122 -1.97 -11.48 -6.50
CA ASP A 122 -3.08 -12.26 -7.05
C ASP A 122 -2.61 -13.12 -8.23
N ARG A 123 -1.73 -12.57 -9.07
CA ARG A 123 -1.14 -13.32 -10.18
C ARG A 123 -0.22 -14.44 -9.70
N LEU A 124 0.56 -14.21 -8.64
CA LEU A 124 1.40 -15.26 -8.04
C LEU A 124 0.54 -16.40 -7.47
N ARG A 125 -0.51 -16.08 -6.70
CA ARG A 125 -1.46 -17.06 -6.16
C ARG A 125 -2.14 -17.92 -7.23
N LYS A 126 -2.30 -17.39 -8.44
CA LYS A 126 -2.87 -18.14 -9.56
C LYS A 126 -1.94 -19.24 -10.07
N TYR A 127 -0.63 -18.99 -10.08
CA TYR A 127 0.35 -19.93 -10.65
C TYR A 127 0.99 -20.84 -9.61
N TRP A 128 1.11 -20.37 -8.37
CA TRP A 128 1.81 -21.07 -7.31
C TRP A 128 1.00 -21.11 -6.02
N ASP A 129 1.16 -22.20 -5.28
CA ASP A 129 0.71 -22.29 -3.90
C ASP A 129 1.64 -21.45 -3.02
N MET A 130 1.28 -20.19 -2.85
CA MET A 130 2.05 -19.24 -2.04
C MET A 130 2.10 -19.64 -0.56
N THR A 131 1.12 -20.39 -0.06
CA THR A 131 1.10 -20.83 1.33
C THR A 131 2.20 -21.85 1.59
N VAL A 132 2.37 -22.82 0.69
CA VAL A 132 3.45 -23.81 0.78
C VAL A 132 4.82 -23.15 0.59
N ILE A 133 4.94 -22.19 -0.34
CA ILE A 133 6.21 -21.49 -0.55
C ILE A 133 6.59 -20.68 0.68
N GLU A 134 5.67 -19.89 1.25
CA GLU A 134 5.95 -19.09 2.45
C GLU A 134 6.30 -19.95 3.66
N TYR A 135 5.66 -21.11 3.84
CA TYR A 135 6.00 -22.05 4.90
C TYR A 135 7.44 -22.58 4.78
N ASN A 136 7.92 -22.77 3.54
CA ASN A 136 9.26 -23.27 3.27
C ASN A 136 10.33 -22.17 3.26
N GLU A 137 9.96 -20.89 3.37
CA GLU A 137 10.93 -19.81 3.46
C GLU A 137 11.57 -19.79 4.85
N GLY A 138 12.90 -19.80 4.87
CA GLY A 138 13.66 -19.67 6.11
C GLY A 138 13.49 -18.28 6.70
N VAL A 139 13.23 -18.23 8.01
CA VAL A 139 13.31 -16.99 8.78
C VAL A 139 14.78 -16.73 9.12
N PRO A 140 15.36 -15.58 8.77
CA PRO A 140 16.75 -15.28 9.12
C PRO A 140 16.96 -15.25 10.64
N ASP A 141 18.15 -15.64 11.08
CA ASP A 141 18.54 -15.62 12.49
C ASP A 141 18.29 -14.22 13.11
N GLY A 142 17.67 -14.21 14.30
CA GLY A 142 17.32 -12.98 15.02
C GLY A 142 15.95 -12.38 14.67
N PHE A 143 15.29 -12.82 13.59
CA PHE A 143 13.92 -12.39 13.29
C PHE A 143 12.84 -13.16 14.08
N GLU A 144 13.21 -14.30 14.68
CA GLU A 144 12.35 -15.05 15.60
C GLU A 144 12.42 -14.51 17.05
N VAL A 145 13.41 -13.65 17.34
CA VAL A 145 13.65 -13.14 18.68
C VAL A 145 12.72 -11.96 18.93
N HIS A 146 11.68 -12.20 19.73
CA HIS A 146 10.88 -11.12 20.28
C HIS A 146 11.65 -10.43 21.41
N SER A 147 12.26 -9.28 21.10
CA SER A 147 12.78 -8.36 22.12
C SER A 147 11.71 -7.34 22.46
N GLU A 148 11.62 -6.98 23.74
CA GLU A 148 10.95 -5.74 24.12
C GLU A 148 11.65 -4.56 23.43
N PHE A 149 10.85 -3.62 22.94
CA PHE A 149 11.37 -2.40 22.32
C PHE A 149 11.89 -1.48 23.43
N PHE A 150 13.18 -1.20 23.41
CA PHE A 150 13.79 -0.19 24.27
C PHE A 150 14.26 0.97 23.42
N LEU A 151 14.00 2.19 23.90
CA LEU A 151 14.62 3.38 23.32
C LEU A 151 16.12 3.35 23.62
N PRO A 152 17.00 3.72 22.67
CA PRO A 152 18.43 3.80 22.93
C PRO A 152 18.73 4.69 24.14
N ASP A 153 19.56 4.17 25.05
CA ASP A 153 19.99 4.90 26.25
C ASP A 153 20.67 6.22 25.85
N GLY A 154 20.19 7.33 26.41
CA GLY A 154 20.80 8.66 26.26
C GLY A 154 20.33 9.54 25.10
N GLN A 155 19.67 9.00 24.06
CA GLN A 155 19.14 9.85 22.96
C GLN A 155 17.81 10.53 23.31
N PHE A 156 17.02 9.91 24.18
CA PHE A 156 15.67 10.37 24.53
C PHE A 156 15.47 10.49 26.05
N SER A 157 16.54 10.32 26.83
CA SER A 157 16.48 10.37 28.29
C SER A 157 15.99 11.70 28.82
N GLU A 158 16.36 12.82 28.18
CA GLU A 158 15.89 14.15 28.58
C GLU A 158 14.39 14.33 28.31
N LEU A 159 13.91 13.89 27.14
CA LEU A 159 12.48 13.96 26.79
C LEU A 159 11.62 13.05 27.68
N LEU A 160 12.13 11.86 28.04
CA LEU A 160 11.47 10.97 28.99
C LEU A 160 11.40 11.60 30.38
N LYS A 161 12.50 12.20 30.83
CA LYS A 161 12.58 12.89 32.13
C LYS A 161 11.65 14.11 32.18
N GLU A 162 11.64 14.93 31.13
CA GLU A 162 10.75 16.09 31.02
C GLU A 162 9.27 15.66 31.05
N LYS A 163 8.91 14.59 30.33
CA LYS A 163 7.55 14.03 30.34
C LYS A 163 7.18 13.46 31.71
N GLU A 164 8.11 12.80 32.38
CA GLU A 164 7.88 12.23 33.72
C GLU A 164 7.73 13.32 34.78
N GLU A 165 8.55 14.37 34.72
CA GLU A 165 8.44 15.57 35.56
C GLU A 165 7.12 16.33 35.31
N ALA A 166 6.70 16.48 34.05
CA ALA A 166 5.42 17.08 33.70
C ALA A 166 4.23 16.25 34.22
N ASN A 167 4.28 14.93 34.10
CA ASN A 167 3.27 14.02 34.65
C ASN A 167 3.25 14.06 36.18
N ALA A 168 4.42 14.09 36.85
CA ALA A 168 4.52 14.21 38.30
C ALA A 168 3.99 15.57 38.80
N ALA A 169 4.30 16.66 38.09
CA ALA A 169 3.76 17.98 38.37
C ALA A 169 2.23 18.03 38.23
N ALA A 170 1.68 17.40 37.19
CA ALA A 170 0.24 17.26 36.98
C ALA A 170 -0.45 16.41 38.06
N MET A 171 0.21 15.34 38.54
CA MET A 171 -0.32 14.53 39.64
C MET A 171 -0.26 15.27 40.99
N SER A 172 0.82 16.02 41.26
CA SER A 172 0.98 16.77 42.51
C SER A 172 -0.04 17.90 42.69
N THR A 173 -0.40 18.59 41.60
CA THR A 173 -1.38 19.69 41.60
C THR A 173 -2.83 19.24 41.83
N SER A 174 -3.14 17.96 41.63
CA SER A 174 -4.47 17.38 41.92
C SER A 174 -4.72 17.12 43.42
N SER A 175 -3.69 17.15 44.26
CA SER A 175 -3.77 16.76 45.67
C SER A 175 -3.98 17.92 46.66
N SER A 176 -3.79 19.18 46.25
CA SER A 176 -3.77 20.34 47.17
C SER A 176 -5.14 20.95 47.52
N LYS A 177 -6.27 20.34 47.13
CA LYS A 177 -7.62 20.86 47.45
C LYS A 177 -8.31 20.09 48.58
N ARG A 178 -7.61 19.79 49.69
CA ARG A 178 -8.27 19.34 50.93
C ARG A 178 -7.67 19.94 52.20
N ARG A 179 -8.44 20.88 52.77
CA ARG A 179 -8.57 21.31 54.18
C ARG A 179 -7.42 22.10 54.82
N SER A 180 -7.66 23.40 55.01
CA SER A 180 -7.24 24.12 56.22
C SER A 180 -8.46 24.34 57.12
N ARG A 181 -8.36 23.96 58.39
CA ARG A 181 -9.42 23.99 59.41
C ARG A 181 -8.78 24.53 60.69
N ARG A 182 -9.13 25.74 61.16
CA ARG A 182 -8.97 26.12 62.59
C ARG A 182 -9.73 27.39 62.99
N GLY A 183 -10.36 27.31 64.16
CA GLY A 183 -10.97 28.38 64.96
C GLY A 183 -12.47 28.52 64.72
N GLY A 184 -13.39 28.38 65.67
CA GLY A 184 -13.33 28.28 67.13
C GLY A 184 -14.69 28.78 67.66
N GLY A 185 -15.33 28.10 68.60
CA GLY A 185 -16.60 28.55 69.23
C GLY A 185 -17.50 27.42 69.71
N SER A 186 -17.36 27.04 70.98
CA SER A 186 -18.34 26.34 71.83
C SER A 186 -19.26 27.40 72.50
N PRO A 187 -20.27 27.10 73.33
CA PRO A 187 -21.10 25.90 73.58
C PRO A 187 -22.60 26.20 73.25
N ASP A 188 -23.59 25.32 73.43
CA ASP A 188 -24.41 25.23 74.66
C ASP A 188 -25.64 24.31 74.41
N SER A 189 -26.04 23.58 75.48
CA SER A 189 -27.37 23.01 75.81
C SER A 189 -28.02 21.98 74.88
N ALA A 190 -28.85 21.01 75.31
CA ALA A 190 -29.17 20.31 76.55
C ALA A 190 -30.28 19.29 76.14
N ASP A 191 -30.35 18.14 76.82
CA ASP A 191 -31.58 17.39 77.15
C ASP A 191 -32.58 16.96 76.06
N ARG A 192 -32.54 15.67 75.68
CA ARG A 192 -33.49 14.58 76.02
C ARG A 192 -33.50 13.47 74.96
#